data_AF-A0A7J8LBA4-F1
#
_entry.id   AF-A0A7J8LBA4-F1
#
_cell.length_a   1.000
_cell.length_b   1.000
_cell.length_c   1.000
_cell.angle_alpha   90.00
_cell.angle_beta   90.00
_cell.angle_gamma   90.00
#
_symmetry.space_group_name_H-M   'P 1'
#
loop_
_entity.id
_entity.type
_entity.pdbx_description
1 polymer ?
#
loop_
_entity_poly.entity_id
_entity_poly.type
_entity_poly.pdbx_seq_one_letter_code
_entity_poly.pdbx_strand_id
1 'polypeptide(L)'
;MDFLVNKMGYSSTLVAKEPCLVTRSLEKRIIPRAVFARELISQGLVNEFKLSTLFDASEKVFIRMYIDRFVNKAPELLKLYKEKLKISEKK
;
A
#
# COMPACT_ATOMS: atom_id res chain seq x y z
N MET A 1 8.29 -8.97 -6.11
CA MET A 1 8.88 -9.56 -4.88
C MET A 1 9.97 -8.67 -4.31
N ASP A 2 11.04 -8.39 -5.07
CA ASP A 2 12.17 -7.54 -4.64
C ASP A 2 11.75 -6.25 -3.91
N PHE A 3 10.84 -5.47 -4.51
CA PHE A 3 10.35 -4.25 -3.90
C PHE A 3 9.79 -4.44 -2.47
N LEU A 4 8.95 -5.45 -2.24
CA LEU A 4 8.35 -5.67 -0.91
C LEU A 4 9.40 -6.11 0.12
N VAL A 5 10.34 -6.97 -0.27
CA VAL A 5 11.34 -7.49 0.66
C VAL A 5 12.47 -6.49 0.87
N ASN A 6 13.12 -6.05 -0.20
CA ASN A 6 14.34 -5.26 -0.14
C ASN A 6 14.10 -3.74 -0.01
N LYS A 7 12.99 -3.21 -0.53
CA LYS A 7 12.68 -1.76 -0.43
C LYS A 7 11.73 -1.43 0.70
N MET A 8 10.81 -2.34 1.04
CA MET A 8 9.79 -2.11 2.06
C MET A 8 10.04 -2.89 3.36
N GLY A 9 10.99 -3.82 3.38
CA GLY A 9 11.38 -4.55 4.58
C GLY A 9 10.43 -5.66 5.02
N TYR A 10 9.48 -6.09 4.15
CA TYR A 10 8.61 -7.21 4.48
C TYR A 10 9.40 -8.54 4.48
N SER A 11 9.10 -9.41 5.45
CA SER A 11 9.69 -10.76 5.48
C SER A 11 9.34 -11.55 4.23
N SER A 12 10.34 -12.16 3.59
CA SER A 12 10.16 -13.03 2.41
C SER A 12 9.16 -14.16 2.67
N THR A 13 9.12 -14.69 3.89
CA THR A 13 8.18 -15.75 4.29
C THR A 13 6.75 -15.23 4.37
N LEU A 14 6.55 -14.00 4.84
CA LEU A 14 5.21 -13.38 4.87
C LEU A 14 4.70 -13.08 3.46
N VAL A 15 5.58 -12.58 2.60
CA VAL A 15 5.23 -12.27 1.21
C VAL A 15 4.93 -13.57 0.44
N ALA A 16 5.70 -14.64 0.66
CA ALA A 16 5.46 -15.95 0.02
C ALA A 16 4.14 -16.61 0.44
N LYS A 17 3.63 -16.30 1.64
CA LYS A 17 2.32 -16.76 2.13
C LYS A 17 1.13 -16.04 1.50
N GLU A 18 1.37 -15.02 0.67
CA GLU A 18 0.30 -14.29 -0.01
C GLU A 18 0.33 -14.44 -1.53
N PRO A 19 -0.31 -15.50 -2.08
CA PRO A 19 -0.40 -15.75 -3.51
C PRO A 19 -1.08 -14.60 -4.27
N CYS A 20 -1.96 -13.84 -3.61
CA CYS A 20 -2.65 -12.73 -4.27
C CYS A 20 -1.65 -11.69 -4.83
N LEU A 21 -0.49 -11.50 -4.19
CA LEU A 21 0.51 -10.52 -4.57
C LEU A 21 1.09 -10.76 -5.97
N VAL A 22 1.23 -12.02 -6.39
CA VAL A 22 1.77 -12.32 -7.73
C VAL A 22 0.76 -11.99 -8.84
N THR A 23 -0.54 -11.93 -8.51
CA THR A 23 -1.61 -11.61 -9.46
C THR A 23 -1.98 -10.13 -9.50
N ARG A 24 -1.45 -9.31 -8.57
CA ARG A 24 -1.74 -7.86 -8.53
C ARG A 24 -0.70 -7.08 -9.32
N SER A 25 -1.14 -6.00 -9.96
CA SER A 25 -0.24 -5.09 -10.65
C SER A 25 0.72 -4.44 -9.64
N LEU A 26 2.02 -4.58 -9.91
CA LEU A 26 3.06 -3.98 -9.09
C LEU A 26 2.94 -2.44 -9.09
N GLU A 27 2.89 -1.84 -10.28
CA GLU A 27 2.88 -0.40 -10.45
C GLU A 27 1.52 0.21 -10.02
N LYS A 28 0.40 -0.40 -10.41
CA LYS A 28 -0.93 0.19 -10.18
C LYS A 28 -1.49 -0.07 -8.78
N ARG A 29 -1.02 -1.11 -8.08
CA ARG A 29 -1.58 -1.51 -6.79
C ARG A 29 -0.54 -1.68 -5.70
N ILE A 30 0.49 -2.49 -5.91
CA ILE A 30 1.41 -2.84 -4.83
C ILE A 30 2.26 -1.63 -4.39
N ILE A 31 2.90 -0.94 -5.33
CA ILE A 31 3.77 0.20 -5.02
C ILE A 31 3.01 1.35 -4.33
N PRO A 32 1.88 1.85 -4.88
CA PRO A 32 1.17 2.97 -4.27
C PRO A 32 0.70 2.66 -2.84
N ARG A 33 0.16 1.45 -2.63
CA ARG A 33 -0.38 1.06 -1.32
C ARG A 33 0.71 0.73 -0.30
N ALA A 34 1.81 0.10 -0.71
CA ALA A 34 2.93 -0.19 0.18
C ALA A 34 3.59 1.10 0.68
N VAL A 35 3.82 2.07 -0.21
CA VAL A 35 4.41 3.37 0.15
C VAL A 35 3.49 4.12 1.10
N PHE A 36 2.18 4.15 0.81
CA PHE A 36 1.19 4.76 1.68
C PHE A 36 1.16 4.10 3.08
N ALA A 37 1.17 2.77 3.14
CA ALA A 37 1.19 2.03 4.40
C ALA A 37 2.46 2.31 5.23
N ARG A 38 3.64 2.35 4.58
CA ARG A 38 4.90 2.69 5.26
C ARG A 38 4.85 4.08 5.85
N GLU A 39 4.28 5.03 5.14
CA GLU A 39 4.17 6.40 5.62
C GLU A 39 3.22 6.51 6.82
N LEU A 40 2.08 5.80 6.80
CA LEU A 40 1.19 5.70 7.98
C LEU A 40 1.90 5.12 9.21
N ILE A 41 2.75 4.11 9.01
CA ILE A 41 3.55 3.53 10.11
C ILE A 41 4.60 4.52 10.59
N SER A 42 5.30 5.20 9.68
CA SER A 42 6.32 6.20 10.01
C SER A 42 5.76 7.38 10.81
N GLN A 43 4.50 7.72 10.60
CA GLN A 43 3.80 8.77 11.35
C GLN A 43 3.14 8.26 12.64
N GLY A 44 3.27 6.97 12.96
CA GLY A 44 2.67 6.36 14.15
C GLY A 44 1.14 6.29 14.11
N LEU A 45 0.52 6.45 12.94
CA LEU A 45 -0.93 6.40 12.77
C LEU A 45 -1.47 4.97 12.76
N VAL A 46 -0.62 4.01 12.39
CA VAL A 46 -0.90 2.57 12.40
C VAL A 46 0.37 1.81 12.79
N ASN A 47 0.25 0.73 13.56
CA ASN A 47 1.41 -0.09 13.96
C ASN A 47 1.86 -1.04 12.83
N GLU A 48 0.92 -1.75 12.21
CA GLU A 48 1.20 -2.70 11.15
C GLU A 48 0.00 -2.93 10.22
N PHE A 49 0.25 -3.50 9.04
CA PHE A 49 -0.79 -3.94 8.10
C PHE A 49 -0.61 -5.41 7.75
N LYS A 50 -1.73 -6.13 7.66
CA LYS A 50 -1.75 -7.43 7.01
C LYS A 50 -1.63 -7.24 5.49
N LEU A 51 -0.71 -7.97 4.87
CA LEU A 51 -0.46 -7.92 3.43
C LEU A 51 -1.73 -8.21 2.62
N SER A 52 -2.50 -9.24 2.99
CA SER A 52 -3.80 -9.54 2.38
C SER A 52 -4.75 -8.35 2.44
N THR A 53 -4.93 -7.71 3.60
CA THR A 53 -5.84 -6.57 3.71
C THR A 53 -5.37 -5.39 2.85
N LEU A 54 -4.06 -5.17 2.77
CA LEU A 54 -3.49 -4.06 2.02
C LEU A 54 -3.62 -4.26 0.49
N PHE A 55 -3.36 -5.48 0.00
CA PHE A 55 -3.20 -5.73 -1.44
C PHE A 55 -4.35 -6.51 -2.08
N ASP A 56 -5.14 -7.24 -1.29
CA ASP A 56 -6.28 -7.99 -1.81
C ASP A 56 -7.57 -7.16 -1.85
N ALA A 57 -7.70 -6.17 -0.96
CA ALA A 57 -8.84 -5.26 -0.96
C ALA A 57 -9.04 -4.58 -2.32
N SER A 58 -10.30 -4.52 -2.78
CA SER A 58 -10.67 -3.72 -3.95
C SER A 58 -10.34 -2.25 -3.71
N GLU A 59 -10.20 -1.47 -4.79
CA GLU A 59 -9.86 -0.04 -4.67
C GLU A 59 -10.86 0.72 -3.79
N LYS A 60 -12.16 0.45 -3.99
CA LYS A 60 -13.24 1.04 -3.19
C LYS A 60 -13.11 0.71 -1.70
N VAL A 61 -12.79 -0.54 -1.37
CA VAL A 61 -12.63 -0.98 0.02
C VAL A 61 -11.38 -0.37 0.63
N PHE A 62 -10.27 -0.35 -0.10
CA PHE A 62 -9.01 0.26 0.33
C PHE A 62 -9.18 1.76 0.65
N ILE A 63 -9.84 2.51 -0.24
CA ILE A 63 -10.12 3.93 -0.03
C ILE A 63 -10.94 4.12 1.26
N ARG A 64 -12.06 3.41 1.40
CA ARG A 64 -12.92 3.55 2.58
C ARG A 64 -12.22 3.20 3.89
N MET A 65 -11.41 2.14 3.89
CA MET A 65 -10.77 1.65 5.12
C MET A 65 -9.58 2.49 5.55
N TYR A 66 -8.83 3.02 4.59
CA TYR A 66 -7.54 3.66 4.87
C TYR A 66 -7.53 5.12 4.46
N ILE A 67 -7.91 5.44 3.23
CA ILE A 67 -7.88 6.82 2.77
C ILE A 67 -8.88 7.67 3.56
N ASP A 68 -10.15 7.32 3.58
CA ASP A 68 -11.20 8.13 4.22
C ASP A 68 -11.01 8.19 5.75
N ARG A 69 -10.44 7.14 6.35
CA ARG A 69 -10.14 7.10 7.79
C ARG A 69 -9.01 8.06 8.17
N PHE A 70 -8.01 8.22 7.32
CA PHE A 70 -6.82 9.04 7.61
C PHE A 70 -6.83 10.40 6.89
N VAL A 71 -7.80 10.68 6.01
CA VAL A 71 -7.87 11.93 5.23
C VAL A 71 -7.87 13.19 6.11
N ASN A 72 -8.53 13.13 7.27
CA ASN A 72 -8.58 14.24 8.22
C ASN A 72 -7.34 14.33 9.12
N LYS A 73 -6.61 13.23 9.28
CA LYS A 73 -5.42 13.14 10.14
C LYS A 73 -4.12 13.43 9.39
N ALA A 74 -4.10 13.13 8.10
CA ALA A 74 -2.91 13.20 7.25
C ALA A 74 -3.32 13.46 5.77
N PRO A 75 -3.86 14.66 5.45
CA PRO A 75 -4.31 15.01 4.11
C PRO A 75 -3.20 14.93 3.05
N GLU A 76 -1.94 15.16 3.44
CA GLU A 76 -0.75 15.01 2.61
C GLU A 76 -0.54 13.57 2.11
N LEU A 77 -0.99 12.56 2.87
CA LEU A 77 -0.88 11.16 2.47
C LEU A 77 -1.83 10.79 1.34
N LEU A 78 -3.01 11.40 1.33
CA LEU A 78 -3.94 11.25 0.21
C LEU A 78 -3.34 11.83 -1.08
N LYS A 79 -2.66 12.98 -0.97
CA LYS A 79 -1.95 13.58 -2.11
C LYS A 79 -0.83 12.66 -2.60
N LEU A 80 -0.01 12.13 -1.69
CA LEU A 80 1.06 11.17 -1.99
C LEU A 80 0.53 9.92 -2.71
N TYR A 81 -0.55 9.32 -2.20
CA TYR A 81 -1.15 8.12 -2.81
C TYR A 81 -1.62 8.40 -4.25
N LYS A 82 -2.32 9.52 -4.46
CA LYS A 82 -2.77 9.94 -5.80
C LYS A 82 -1.62 10.20 -6.75
N GLU A 83 -0.53 10.81 -6.30
CA GLU A 83 0.67 11.04 -7.11
C GLU A 83 1.31 9.72 -7.54
N LYS A 84 1.45 8.75 -6.62
CA LYS A 84 2.00 7.42 -6.93
C LYS A 84 1.13 6.64 -7.90
N LEU A 85 -0.20 6.75 -7.79
CA LEU A 85 -1.14 6.19 -8.76
C LEU A 85 -0.98 6.79 -10.15
N LYS A 86 -0.92 8.12 -10.28
CA LYS A 86 -0.78 8.81 -11.57
C LYS A 86 0.54 8.50 -12.28
N ILE A 87 1.62 8.30 -11.53
CA ILE A 87 2.91 7.88 -12.10
C ILE A 87 2.80 6.49 -12.74
N SER A 88 1.95 5.61 -12.18
CA SER A 88 1.72 4.27 -12.71
C SER A 88 0.81 4.24 -13.95
N GLU A 89 0.09 5.32 -14.29
CA GLU A 89 -0.77 5.38 -15.48
C GLU A 89 -0.06 5.93 -16.72
N LYS A 90 1.12 6.54 -16.56
CA LYS A 90 1.86 7.20 -17.65
C LYS A 90 2.86 6.29 -18.38
N LYS A 91 2.73 4.97 -18.30
CA LYS A 91 3.67 4.02 -18.90
C LYS A 91 2.98 2.96 -19.72
#